data_AF-A0A4P1JTX0-F1
#
_entry.id   AF-A0A4P1JTX0-F1
#
_cell.length_a   1.000
_cell.length_b   1.000
_cell.length_c   1.000
_cell.angle_alpha   90.00
_cell.angle_beta   90.00
_cell.angle_gamma   90.00
#
_symmetry.space_group_name_H-M   'P 1'
#
loop_
_entity.id
_entity.type
_entity.pdbx_description
1 polymer ?
#
loop_
_entity_poly.entity_id
_entity_poly.type
_entity_poly.pdbx_seq_one_letter_code
_entity_poly.pdbx_strand_id
1 'polypeptide(L)'
;MTKAIINGPGARPSAQLKRFLAIQDILMGFSEGVDGDRLQAAMAWALDGKANYTRPHLISLFAAPWVAAQEEAGWQGDAILQGEKDLDEITAVALQADPVEDFLDQVRAELTRARALFPGDRIMTLAMAEEFGELVKAVLDEPAANVRKEAVQTAAMAARVVLDGDGSVDAWRAAKGLDPLTGSETATAPTPGTLLRHDDGRTGTFASLEEDGRYRVRSLKGPGFWVFHPADCRLSAPDLTSPAPARDAEKLREALKHYACSCEPGHCAMSADETDVPVDDQMCGRRAAEALSAAPGEGGGD
;
A
#
# COMPACT_ATOMS: atom_id res chain seq x y z
N MET A 1 -19.58 11.06 -24.15
CA MET A 1 -19.22 11.23 -22.72
C MET A 1 -20.13 10.35 -21.89
N THR A 2 -19.67 9.15 -21.55
CA THR A 2 -20.42 8.19 -20.75
C THR A 2 -20.42 8.69 -19.31
N LYS A 3 -21.61 8.92 -18.75
CA LYS A 3 -21.80 9.38 -17.37
C LYS A 3 -21.30 8.27 -16.44
N ALA A 4 -20.08 8.42 -15.92
CA ALA A 4 -19.54 7.48 -14.95
C ALA A 4 -20.47 7.45 -13.74
N ILE A 5 -21.08 6.29 -13.49
CA ILE A 5 -21.92 6.07 -12.31
C ILE A 5 -20.94 5.89 -11.15
N ILE A 6 -20.64 6.98 -10.44
CA ILE A 6 -19.61 7.00 -9.37
C ILE A 6 -20.04 6.21 -8.12
N ASN A 7 -21.33 5.83 -7.98
CA ASN A 7 -21.85 5.26 -6.74
C ASN A 7 -22.53 3.89 -6.90
N GLY A 8 -21.81 2.93 -7.50
CA GLY A 8 -22.11 1.49 -7.42
C GLY A 8 -21.17 0.78 -6.43
N PRO A 9 -21.37 -0.54 -6.17
CA PRO A 9 -20.50 -1.39 -5.31
C PRO A 9 -19.05 -1.58 -5.82
N GLY A 10 -18.39 -0.51 -6.24
CA GLY A 10 -17.07 -0.46 -6.85
C GLY A 10 -16.44 0.91 -6.67
N ALA A 11 -16.59 1.52 -5.48
CA ALA A 11 -15.83 2.70 -5.12
C ALA A 11 -14.33 2.41 -5.33
N ARG A 12 -13.59 3.39 -5.85
CA ARG A 12 -12.16 3.24 -6.15
C ARG A 12 -11.42 2.74 -4.90
N PRO A 13 -10.44 1.82 -5.02
CA PRO A 13 -9.69 1.30 -3.87
C PRO A 13 -9.11 2.41 -2.98
N SER A 14 -8.66 3.53 -3.57
CA SER A 14 -8.16 4.69 -2.84
C SER A 14 -9.24 5.41 -2.02
N ALA A 15 -10.45 5.56 -2.55
CA ALA A 15 -11.59 6.13 -1.83
C ALA A 15 -12.02 5.23 -0.67
N GLN A 16 -12.04 3.91 -0.88
CA GLN A 16 -12.30 2.93 0.17
C GLN A 16 -11.25 3.03 1.27
N LEU A 17 -9.96 3.05 0.91
CA LEU A 17 -8.86 3.17 1.87
C LEU A 17 -8.99 4.43 2.72
N LYS A 18 -9.26 5.60 2.12
CA LYS A 18 -9.47 6.86 2.87
C LYS A 18 -10.58 6.73 3.92
N ARG A 19 -11.70 6.09 3.57
CA ARG A 19 -12.80 5.86 4.52
C ARG A 19 -12.44 4.86 5.61
N PHE A 20 -11.70 3.79 5.27
CA PHE A 20 -11.19 2.85 6.27
C PHE A 20 -10.23 3.50 7.25
N LEU A 21 -9.33 4.36 6.78
CA LEU A 21 -8.42 5.13 7.64
C LEU A 21 -9.18 6.05 8.59
N ALA A 22 -10.21 6.76 8.10
CA ALA A 22 -11.06 7.58 8.96
C ALA A 22 -11.76 6.76 10.07
N ILE A 23 -12.25 5.57 9.75
CA ILE A 23 -12.85 4.67 10.75
C ILE A 23 -11.79 4.17 11.73
N GLN A 24 -10.61 3.80 11.24
CA GLN A 24 -9.50 3.34 12.07
C GLN A 24 -9.12 4.41 13.11
N ASP A 25 -9.01 5.67 12.70
CA ASP A 25 -8.66 6.78 13.60
C ASP A 25 -9.69 6.94 14.73
N ILE A 26 -10.99 6.87 14.41
CA ILE A 26 -12.06 6.90 15.41
C ILE A 26 -11.95 5.69 16.34
N LEU A 27 -11.77 4.48 15.82
CA LEU A 27 -11.73 3.26 16.63
C LEU A 27 -10.48 3.17 17.52
N MET A 28 -9.35 3.75 17.11
CA MET A 28 -8.14 3.79 17.93
C MET A 28 -8.29 4.73 19.14
N GLY A 29 -9.08 5.81 19.00
CA GLY A 29 -9.33 6.76 20.08
C GLY A 29 -10.57 6.45 20.93
N PHE A 30 -11.61 5.87 20.35
CA PHE A 30 -12.97 5.85 20.90
C PHE A 30 -13.69 4.52 20.64
N SER A 31 -13.03 3.40 20.98
CA SER A 31 -13.63 2.07 20.80
C SER A 31 -14.71 1.73 21.85
N GLU A 32 -14.68 2.37 23.02
CA GLU A 32 -15.69 2.15 24.06
C GLU A 32 -17.06 2.68 23.61
N GLY A 33 -18.08 1.81 23.61
CA GLY A 33 -19.45 2.17 23.20
C GLY A 33 -19.73 2.07 21.71
N VAL A 34 -18.79 1.60 20.89
CA VAL A 34 -19.06 1.23 19.48
C VAL A 34 -19.72 -0.15 19.45
N ASP A 35 -21.04 -0.16 19.23
CA ASP A 35 -21.79 -1.39 19.04
C ASP A 35 -21.61 -2.01 17.64
N GLY A 36 -22.12 -3.24 17.47
CA GLY A 36 -22.03 -3.97 16.22
C GLY A 36 -22.75 -3.28 15.04
N ASP A 37 -23.82 -2.54 15.31
CA ASP A 37 -24.61 -1.88 14.26
C ASP A 37 -23.88 -0.65 13.70
N ARG A 38 -23.20 0.12 14.57
CA ARG A 38 -22.31 1.22 14.17
C ARG A 38 -21.11 0.72 13.39
N LEU A 39 -20.48 -0.36 13.85
CA LEU A 39 -19.36 -0.94 13.13
C LEU A 39 -19.79 -1.48 11.76
N GLN A 40 -20.92 -2.19 11.69
CA GLN A 40 -21.46 -2.67 10.42
C GLN A 40 -21.78 -1.53 9.46
N ALA A 41 -22.39 -0.45 9.96
CA ALA A 41 -22.66 0.75 9.18
C ALA A 41 -21.38 1.39 8.62
N ALA A 42 -20.34 1.49 9.45
CA ALA A 42 -19.03 2.02 9.07
C ALA A 42 -18.37 1.18 7.98
N MET A 43 -18.37 -0.16 8.13
CA MET A 43 -17.80 -1.07 7.13
C MET A 43 -18.56 -1.00 5.80
N ALA A 44 -19.90 -0.91 5.83
CA ALA A 44 -20.70 -0.74 4.63
C ALA A 44 -20.32 0.55 3.89
N TRP A 45 -20.33 1.68 4.59
CA TRP A 45 -19.94 2.98 4.02
C TRP A 45 -18.50 3.00 3.49
N ALA A 46 -17.54 2.38 4.20
CA ALA A 46 -16.17 2.29 3.72
C ALA A 46 -16.08 1.58 2.36
N LEU A 47 -16.80 0.48 2.21
CA LEU A 47 -16.82 -0.33 0.99
C LEU A 47 -17.57 0.34 -0.16
N ASP A 48 -18.79 0.82 0.08
CA ASP A 48 -19.71 1.25 -0.98
C ASP A 48 -19.81 2.78 -1.15
N GLY A 49 -19.33 3.55 -0.18
CA GLY A 49 -19.43 5.01 -0.14
C GLY A 49 -20.82 5.58 0.12
N LYS A 50 -21.79 4.72 0.44
CA LYS A 50 -23.20 5.09 0.59
C LYS A 50 -23.53 5.33 2.06
N ALA A 51 -23.40 6.58 2.48
CA ALA A 51 -23.73 6.98 3.85
C ALA A 51 -25.24 6.92 4.18
N ASN A 52 -26.11 6.70 3.20
CA ASN A 52 -27.56 6.89 3.33
C ASN A 52 -28.32 5.70 3.95
N TYR A 53 -27.82 4.47 3.86
CA TYR A 53 -28.58 3.31 4.35
C TYR A 53 -28.54 3.14 5.88
N THR A 54 -27.56 3.75 6.55
CA THR A 54 -27.31 3.64 7.99
C THR A 54 -26.83 4.95 8.58
N ARG A 55 -27.24 6.08 7.99
CA ARG A 55 -26.75 7.43 8.31
C ARG A 55 -26.77 7.74 9.82
N PRO A 56 -27.82 7.41 10.60
CA PRO A 56 -27.82 7.68 12.04
C PRO A 56 -26.71 6.94 12.80
N HIS A 57 -26.42 5.69 12.45
CA HIS A 57 -25.34 4.91 13.08
C HIS A 57 -23.96 5.46 12.69
N LEU A 58 -23.78 5.89 11.43
CA LEU A 58 -22.56 6.55 11.00
C LEU A 58 -22.36 7.88 11.73
N ILE A 59 -23.37 8.75 11.74
CA ILE A 59 -23.29 10.03 12.47
C ILE A 59 -22.95 9.79 13.93
N SER A 60 -23.60 8.81 14.58
CA SER A 60 -23.29 8.47 15.97
C SER A 60 -21.86 7.98 16.18
N LEU A 61 -21.26 7.28 15.22
CA LEU A 61 -19.86 6.88 15.27
C LEU A 61 -18.93 8.09 15.11
N PHE A 62 -19.18 8.94 14.12
CA PHE A 62 -18.39 10.15 13.87
C PHE A 62 -18.58 11.24 14.93
N ALA A 63 -19.67 11.20 15.70
CA ALA A 63 -19.89 12.08 16.84
C ALA A 63 -19.08 11.67 18.09
N ALA A 64 -18.58 10.44 18.17
CA ALA A 64 -17.92 9.92 19.37
C ALA A 64 -16.71 10.76 19.84
N PRO A 65 -15.79 11.21 18.96
CA PRO A 65 -14.70 12.10 19.37
C PRO A 65 -15.19 13.43 19.96
N TRP A 66 -16.30 13.96 19.45
CA TRP A 66 -16.88 15.24 19.89
C TRP A 66 -17.60 15.11 21.23
N VAL A 67 -18.25 13.98 21.49
CA VAL A 67 -18.81 13.67 22.80
C VAL A 67 -17.70 13.59 23.85
N ALA A 68 -16.61 12.88 23.55
CA ALA A 68 -15.46 12.81 24.45
C ALA A 68 -14.85 14.19 24.70
N ALA A 69 -14.68 15.01 23.66
CA ALA A 69 -14.21 16.39 23.80
C ALA A 69 -15.14 17.27 24.67
N GLN A 70 -16.46 17.03 24.59
CA GLN A 70 -17.43 17.72 25.45
C GLN A 70 -17.29 17.30 26.91
N GLU A 71 -17.13 16.00 27.18
CA GLU A 71 -17.05 15.44 28.53
C GLU A 71 -15.70 15.72 29.21
N GLU A 72 -14.60 15.62 28.48
CA GLU A 72 -13.24 15.69 29.05
C GLU A 72 -12.61 17.10 28.91
N ALA A 73 -12.86 17.78 27.80
CA ALA A 73 -12.23 19.06 27.47
C ALA A 73 -13.18 20.26 27.57
N GLY A 74 -14.45 20.04 27.93
CA GLY A 74 -15.44 21.11 28.12
C GLY A 74 -15.85 21.83 26.83
N TRP A 75 -15.70 21.18 25.67
CA TRP A 75 -16.17 21.71 24.39
C TRP A 75 -17.70 21.90 24.39
N GLN A 76 -18.21 23.04 23.87
CA GLN A 76 -19.63 23.44 24.00
C GLN A 76 -20.45 23.38 22.69
N GLY A 77 -20.08 22.53 21.74
CA GLY A 77 -20.81 22.38 20.48
C GLY A 77 -21.84 21.25 20.47
N ASP A 78 -22.50 21.08 19.32
CA ASP A 78 -23.39 19.94 19.04
C ASP A 78 -22.57 18.81 18.40
N ALA A 79 -22.29 17.77 19.19
CA ALA A 79 -21.49 16.62 18.75
C ALA A 79 -22.11 15.87 17.56
N ILE A 80 -23.44 15.81 17.47
CA ILE A 80 -24.15 15.11 16.38
C ILE A 80 -24.00 15.91 15.08
N LEU A 81 -24.23 17.22 15.14
CA LEU A 81 -24.04 18.10 13.99
C LEU A 81 -22.59 18.07 13.49
N GLN A 82 -21.62 18.02 14.40
CA GLN A 82 -20.22 17.97 14.02
C GLN A 82 -19.84 16.60 13.42
N GLY A 83 -20.30 15.50 14.01
CA GLY A 83 -20.11 14.17 13.42
C GLY A 83 -20.73 14.03 12.02
N GLU A 84 -21.88 14.67 11.78
CA GLU A 84 -22.46 14.72 10.43
C GLU A 84 -21.59 15.51 9.44
N LYS A 85 -21.06 16.66 9.85
CA LYS A 85 -20.13 17.44 9.01
C LYS A 85 -18.88 16.66 8.67
N ASP A 86 -18.26 16.01 9.65
CA ASP A 86 -17.05 15.20 9.45
C ASP A 86 -17.32 14.05 8.48
N LEU A 87 -18.45 13.35 8.66
CA LEU A 87 -18.86 12.27 7.75
C LEU A 87 -19.02 12.77 6.30
N ASP A 88 -19.68 13.91 6.10
CA ASP A 88 -19.92 14.47 4.78
C ASP A 88 -18.62 15.01 4.15
N GLU A 89 -17.75 15.66 4.93
CA GLU A 89 -16.45 16.15 4.49
C GLU A 89 -15.54 14.99 4.07
N ILE A 90 -15.40 13.97 4.91
CA ILE A 90 -14.57 12.80 4.60
C ILE A 90 -15.14 12.05 3.40
N THR A 91 -16.47 11.96 3.28
CA THR A 91 -17.10 11.38 2.09
C THR A 91 -16.75 12.19 0.84
N ALA A 92 -16.80 13.53 0.90
CA ALA A 92 -16.45 14.39 -0.22
C ALA A 92 -14.97 14.28 -0.60
N VAL A 93 -14.06 14.27 0.37
CA VAL A 93 -12.60 14.09 0.17
C VAL A 93 -12.27 12.71 -0.37
N ALA A 94 -12.98 11.67 0.06
CA ALA A 94 -12.83 10.32 -0.47
C ALA A 94 -13.32 10.23 -1.93
N LEU A 95 -14.32 11.01 -2.31
CA LEU A 95 -14.83 11.10 -3.67
C LEU A 95 -14.00 12.01 -4.59
N GLN A 96 -13.16 12.88 -4.03
CA GLN A 96 -12.31 13.76 -4.81
C GLN A 96 -11.34 12.93 -5.66
N ALA A 97 -11.40 13.14 -6.98
CA ALA A 97 -10.55 12.42 -7.91
C ALA A 97 -9.08 12.73 -7.63
N ASP A 98 -8.30 11.69 -7.36
CA ASP A 98 -6.85 11.79 -7.35
C ASP A 98 -6.36 11.51 -8.78
N PRO A 99 -5.84 12.52 -9.51
CA PRO A 99 -5.42 12.35 -10.89
C PRO A 99 -4.32 11.30 -11.07
N VAL A 100 -3.53 11.04 -10.02
CA VAL A 100 -2.47 10.01 -10.02
C VAL A 100 -3.11 8.63 -9.94
N GLU A 101 -3.99 8.38 -8.98
CA GLU A 101 -4.70 7.09 -8.88
C GLU A 101 -5.54 6.82 -10.14
N ASP A 102 -6.17 7.85 -10.71
CA ASP A 102 -6.92 7.73 -11.97
C ASP A 102 -6.03 7.34 -13.15
N PHE A 103 -4.78 7.80 -13.15
CA PHE A 103 -3.79 7.37 -14.13
C PHE A 103 -3.36 5.93 -13.87
N LEU A 104 -3.04 5.56 -12.63
CA LEU A 104 -2.63 4.19 -12.27
C LEU A 104 -3.72 3.15 -12.54
N ASP A 105 -4.99 3.47 -12.29
CA ASP A 105 -6.12 2.61 -12.64
C ASP A 105 -6.22 2.39 -14.15
N GLN A 106 -5.97 3.42 -14.96
CA GLN A 106 -5.91 3.30 -16.41
C GLN A 106 -4.73 2.44 -16.86
N VAL A 107 -3.56 2.58 -16.22
CA VAL A 107 -2.39 1.72 -16.48
C VAL A 107 -2.69 0.26 -16.13
N ARG A 108 -3.36 -0.03 -15.02
CA ARG A 108 -3.76 -1.41 -14.64
C ARG A 108 -4.73 -2.01 -15.66
N ALA A 109 -5.73 -1.23 -16.09
CA ALA A 109 -6.70 -1.66 -17.09
C ALA A 109 -6.01 -1.93 -18.45
N GLU A 110 -5.10 -1.05 -18.85
CA GLU A 110 -4.34 -1.16 -20.09
C GLU A 110 -3.36 -2.33 -20.06
N LEU A 111 -2.65 -2.55 -18.95
CA LEU A 111 -1.80 -3.73 -18.74
C LEU A 111 -2.60 -5.03 -18.90
N THR A 112 -3.79 -5.08 -18.30
CA THR A 112 -4.70 -6.25 -18.42
C THR A 112 -5.13 -6.47 -19.88
N ARG A 113 -5.50 -5.39 -20.59
CA ARG A 113 -5.86 -5.43 -22.00
C ARG A 113 -4.70 -5.89 -22.88
N ALA A 114 -3.51 -5.34 -22.69
CA ALA A 114 -2.32 -5.64 -23.47
C ALA A 114 -1.88 -7.11 -23.31
N ARG A 115 -1.93 -7.65 -22.09
CA ARG A 115 -1.67 -9.08 -21.83
C ARG A 115 -2.68 -10.01 -22.51
N ALA A 116 -3.95 -9.61 -22.56
CA ALA A 116 -4.97 -10.39 -23.23
C ALA A 116 -4.81 -10.37 -24.77
N LEU A 117 -4.39 -9.22 -25.33
CA LEU A 117 -4.24 -9.05 -26.78
C LEU A 117 -2.94 -9.67 -27.32
N PHE A 118 -1.85 -9.55 -26.55
CA PHE A 118 -0.52 -10.00 -26.94
C PHE A 118 0.06 -10.90 -25.84
N PRO A 119 -0.39 -12.16 -25.74
CA PRO A 119 0.12 -13.09 -24.74
C PRO A 119 1.59 -13.44 -25.00
N GLY A 120 2.34 -13.61 -23.91
CA GLY A 120 3.78 -13.92 -23.96
C GLY A 120 4.67 -12.70 -23.71
N ASP A 121 5.97 -12.94 -23.83
CA ASP A 121 7.06 -12.03 -23.44
C ASP A 121 7.95 -11.60 -24.62
N ARG A 122 7.68 -12.06 -25.85
CA ARG A 122 8.59 -11.79 -26.97
C ARG A 122 8.51 -10.34 -27.43
N ILE A 123 9.68 -9.72 -27.64
CA ILE A 123 9.85 -8.42 -28.31
C ILE A 123 9.27 -7.26 -27.46
N MET A 124 9.14 -7.46 -26.14
CA MET A 124 8.51 -6.49 -25.23
C MET A 124 9.25 -5.15 -25.20
N THR A 125 10.59 -5.17 -25.24
CA THR A 125 11.42 -3.97 -25.22
C THR A 125 11.23 -3.13 -26.48
N LEU A 126 11.08 -3.77 -27.64
CA LEU A 126 10.82 -3.06 -28.89
C LEU A 126 9.41 -2.48 -28.93
N ALA A 127 8.42 -3.24 -28.46
CA ALA A 127 7.06 -2.75 -28.34
C ALA A 127 6.97 -1.56 -27.35
N MET A 128 7.73 -1.58 -26.26
CA MET A 128 7.85 -0.42 -25.37
C MET A 128 8.46 0.80 -26.08
N ALA A 129 9.50 0.59 -26.89
CA ALA A 129 10.11 1.67 -27.67
C ALA A 129 9.15 2.28 -28.69
N GLU A 130 8.29 1.46 -29.31
CA GLU A 130 7.23 1.90 -30.22
C GLU A 130 6.20 2.78 -29.49
N GLU A 131 5.64 2.33 -28.35
CA GLU A 131 4.68 3.12 -27.57
C GLU A 131 5.29 4.42 -27.04
N PHE A 132 6.57 4.41 -26.63
CA PHE A 132 7.26 5.63 -26.23
C PHE A 132 7.41 6.62 -27.40
N GLY A 133 7.65 6.13 -28.61
CA GLY A 133 7.67 6.94 -29.83
C GLY A 133 6.32 7.59 -30.12
N GLU A 134 5.22 6.84 -29.98
CA GLU A 134 3.85 7.37 -30.13
C GLU A 134 3.53 8.40 -29.04
N LEU A 135 4.00 8.20 -27.79
CA LEU A 135 3.87 9.21 -26.75
C LEU A 135 4.61 10.51 -27.12
N VAL A 136 5.86 10.42 -27.60
CA VAL A 136 6.63 11.61 -28.03
C VAL A 136 5.89 12.36 -29.14
N LYS A 137 5.38 11.63 -30.14
CA LYS A 137 4.58 12.20 -31.24
C LYS A 137 3.29 12.85 -30.72
N ALA A 138 2.56 12.19 -29.83
CA ALA A 138 1.34 12.75 -29.24
C ALA A 138 1.61 14.04 -28.44
N VAL A 139 2.72 14.10 -27.70
CA VAL A 139 3.13 15.32 -26.96
C VAL A 139 3.39 16.50 -27.90
N LEU A 140 3.94 16.24 -29.09
CA LEU A 140 4.26 17.29 -30.06
C LEU A 140 3.06 17.74 -30.89
N ASP A 141 2.21 16.80 -31.30
CA ASP A 141 1.26 17.03 -32.39
C ASP A 141 -0.22 16.80 -32.01
N GLU A 142 -0.53 16.34 -30.79
CA GLU A 142 -1.88 15.89 -30.43
C GLU A 142 -2.48 16.56 -29.16
N PRO A 143 -3.82 16.54 -28.98
CA PRO A 143 -4.46 17.07 -27.79
C PRO A 143 -4.10 16.30 -26.51
N ALA A 144 -4.23 16.95 -25.35
CA ALA A 144 -3.90 16.37 -24.03
C ALA A 144 -4.58 15.03 -23.72
N ALA A 145 -5.78 14.78 -24.26
CA ALA A 145 -6.47 13.50 -24.11
C ALA A 145 -5.72 12.35 -24.79
N ASN A 146 -5.12 12.58 -25.96
CA ASN A 146 -4.31 11.59 -26.66
C ASN A 146 -2.95 11.42 -25.99
N VAL A 147 -2.31 12.50 -25.55
CA VAL A 147 -1.09 12.43 -24.73
C VAL A 147 -1.29 11.52 -23.52
N ARG A 148 -2.43 11.66 -22.82
CA ARG A 148 -2.77 10.81 -21.67
C ARG A 148 -2.92 9.35 -22.07
N LYS A 149 -3.60 9.08 -23.20
CA LYS A 149 -3.77 7.73 -23.73
C LYS A 149 -2.42 7.07 -24.02
N GLU A 150 -1.53 7.74 -24.75
CA GLU A 150 -0.21 7.18 -25.09
C GLU A 150 0.69 7.05 -23.86
N ALA A 151 0.56 7.95 -22.87
CA ALA A 151 1.29 7.82 -21.60
C ALA A 151 0.85 6.58 -20.81
N VAL A 152 -0.45 6.26 -20.81
CA VAL A 152 -0.99 5.04 -20.20
C VAL A 152 -0.46 3.78 -20.90
N GLN A 153 -0.47 3.76 -22.24
CA GLN A 153 0.07 2.63 -23.03
C GLN A 153 1.57 2.42 -22.78
N THR A 154 2.35 3.51 -22.81
CA THR A 154 3.79 3.48 -22.53
C THR A 154 4.07 2.94 -21.13
N ALA A 155 3.35 3.42 -20.11
CA ALA A 155 3.51 2.94 -18.73
C ALA A 155 3.12 1.46 -18.59
N ALA A 156 2.05 1.02 -19.26
CA ALA A 156 1.66 -0.38 -19.28
C ALA A 156 2.74 -1.26 -19.93
N MET A 157 3.35 -0.83 -21.04
CA MET A 157 4.44 -1.57 -21.68
C MET A 157 5.71 -1.62 -20.83
N ALA A 158 6.07 -0.53 -20.15
CA ALA A 158 7.17 -0.52 -19.21
C ALA A 158 6.93 -1.53 -18.06
N ALA A 159 5.70 -1.61 -17.54
CA ALA A 159 5.32 -2.62 -16.55
C ALA A 159 5.46 -4.04 -17.11
N ARG A 160 5.05 -4.29 -18.37
CA ARG A 160 5.22 -5.61 -19.00
C ARG A 160 6.67 -6.03 -19.15
N VAL A 161 7.58 -5.12 -19.53
CA VAL A 161 9.02 -5.46 -19.65
C VAL A 161 9.57 -6.04 -18.33
N VAL A 162 9.16 -5.49 -17.19
CA VAL A 162 9.64 -5.92 -15.87
C VAL A 162 8.85 -7.13 -15.33
N LEU A 163 7.53 -7.16 -15.53
CA LEU A 163 6.66 -8.18 -14.95
C LEU A 163 6.52 -9.44 -15.82
N ASP A 164 6.49 -9.27 -17.14
CA ASP A 164 6.33 -10.35 -18.12
C ASP A 164 7.68 -10.75 -18.73
N GLY A 165 8.65 -9.83 -18.78
CA GLY A 165 10.00 -10.06 -19.29
C GLY A 165 10.13 -9.73 -20.77
N ASP A 166 11.31 -10.04 -21.33
CA ASP A 166 11.53 -10.03 -22.77
C ASP A 166 12.39 -11.20 -23.24
N GLY A 167 11.75 -12.33 -23.49
CA GLY A 167 12.44 -13.56 -23.91
C GLY A 167 13.25 -13.43 -25.21
N SER A 168 13.03 -12.36 -26.00
CA SER A 168 13.81 -12.12 -27.22
C SER A 168 15.24 -11.64 -26.96
N VAL A 169 15.53 -11.09 -25.77
CA VAL A 169 16.85 -10.57 -25.40
C VAL A 169 17.62 -11.48 -24.43
N ASP A 170 17.02 -12.58 -23.97
CA ASP A 170 17.61 -13.46 -22.95
C ASP A 170 18.99 -13.99 -23.35
N ALA A 171 19.14 -14.53 -24.57
CA ALA A 171 20.42 -15.05 -25.04
C ALA A 171 21.50 -13.97 -25.10
N TRP A 172 21.12 -12.75 -25.46
CA TRP A 172 22.03 -11.61 -25.49
C TRP A 172 22.43 -11.17 -24.08
N ARG A 173 21.47 -11.11 -23.15
CA ARG A 173 21.73 -10.81 -21.73
C ARG A 173 22.66 -11.85 -21.10
N ALA A 174 22.38 -13.14 -21.34
CA ALA A 174 23.21 -14.24 -20.88
C ALA A 174 24.64 -14.18 -21.43
N ALA A 175 24.82 -13.87 -22.72
CA ALA A 175 26.13 -13.67 -23.33
C ALA A 175 26.90 -12.47 -22.73
N LYS A 176 26.21 -11.52 -22.11
CA LYS A 176 26.78 -10.40 -21.35
C LYS A 176 26.97 -10.70 -19.86
N GLY A 177 26.60 -11.89 -19.41
CA GLY A 177 26.63 -12.25 -17.99
C GLY A 177 25.64 -11.45 -17.14
N LEU A 178 24.53 -11.00 -17.75
CA LEU A 178 23.47 -10.27 -17.07
C LEU A 178 22.33 -11.20 -16.66
N ASP A 179 21.70 -10.90 -15.53
CA ASP A 179 20.52 -11.61 -15.04
C ASP A 179 19.34 -11.48 -16.02
N PRO A 180 18.42 -12.45 -16.10
CA PRO A 180 17.18 -12.31 -16.89
C PRO A 180 16.29 -11.18 -16.33
N LEU A 181 15.41 -10.64 -17.19
CA LEU A 181 14.58 -9.47 -16.84
C LEU A 181 13.49 -9.79 -15.82
N THR A 182 12.78 -10.88 -16.04
CA THR A 182 11.94 -11.46 -15.00
C THR A 182 12.79 -12.38 -14.17
N GLY A 183 12.58 -12.35 -12.87
CA GLY A 183 13.19 -13.24 -11.87
C GLY A 183 12.79 -14.71 -12.05
N SER A 184 12.74 -15.21 -13.28
CA SER A 184 13.39 -16.47 -13.56
C SER A 184 14.89 -16.27 -13.27
N GLU A 185 15.32 -16.00 -12.03
CA GLU A 185 15.61 -17.15 -11.18
C GLU A 185 15.02 -18.43 -11.80
N THR A 186 15.69 -18.90 -12.85
CA THR A 186 16.26 -20.21 -12.81
C THR A 186 17.00 -20.26 -11.48
N ALA A 187 16.24 -20.38 -10.39
CA ALA A 187 16.69 -20.61 -9.05
C ALA A 187 17.54 -21.83 -9.27
N THR A 188 18.86 -21.58 -9.33
CA THR A 188 19.80 -22.53 -9.91
C THR A 188 19.48 -23.81 -9.20
N ALA A 189 18.99 -24.80 -9.96
CA ALA A 189 18.24 -25.89 -9.36
C ALA A 189 19.02 -26.37 -8.14
N PRO A 190 18.41 -26.40 -6.94
CA PRO A 190 19.15 -26.61 -5.70
C PRO A 190 20.08 -27.80 -5.87
N THR A 191 21.28 -27.79 -5.29
CA THR A 191 22.15 -28.97 -5.41
C THR A 191 21.41 -30.20 -4.88
N PRO A 192 21.41 -31.36 -5.57
CA PRO A 192 20.80 -32.58 -5.03
C PRO A 192 21.22 -32.85 -3.59
N GLY A 193 20.24 -33.09 -2.70
CA GLY A 193 20.41 -33.19 -1.26
C GLY A 193 20.06 -31.92 -0.47
N THR A 194 19.89 -30.77 -1.12
CA THR A 194 19.51 -29.52 -0.46
C THR A 194 18.13 -29.64 0.20
N LEU A 195 18.01 -29.22 1.46
CA LEU A 195 16.75 -29.30 2.19
C LEU A 195 15.78 -28.21 1.71
N LEU A 196 14.61 -28.64 1.26
CA LEU A 196 13.52 -27.79 0.80
C LEU A 196 12.32 -27.91 1.74
N ARG A 197 11.70 -26.76 2.00
CA ARG A 197 10.41 -26.67 2.67
C ARG A 197 9.38 -26.12 1.70
N HIS A 198 8.30 -26.87 1.53
CA HIS A 198 7.15 -26.45 0.74
C HIS A 198 6.17 -25.63 1.62
N ASP A 199 5.42 -24.72 1.02
CA ASP A 199 4.50 -23.82 1.74
C ASP A 199 3.38 -24.55 2.50
N ASP A 200 3.01 -25.76 2.09
CA ASP A 200 2.08 -26.63 2.83
C ASP A 200 2.68 -27.33 4.07
N GLY A 201 3.94 -27.02 4.40
CA GLY A 201 4.66 -27.54 5.55
C GLY A 201 5.38 -28.87 5.32
N ARG A 202 5.31 -29.47 4.12
CA ARG A 202 6.13 -30.65 3.79
C ARG A 202 7.61 -30.27 3.65
N THR A 203 8.48 -31.16 4.13
CA THR A 203 9.94 -31.00 4.06
C THR A 203 10.59 -32.21 3.40
N GLY A 204 11.56 -31.94 2.55
CA GLY A 204 12.23 -32.95 1.74
C GLY A 204 13.59 -32.48 1.26
N THR A 205 14.35 -33.36 0.61
CA THR A 205 15.62 -32.98 -0.04
C THR A 205 15.42 -32.92 -1.54
N PHE A 206 15.85 -31.84 -2.19
CA PHE A 206 15.86 -31.73 -3.64
C PHE A 206 16.60 -32.92 -4.25
N ALA A 207 16.01 -33.53 -5.29
CA ALA A 207 16.60 -34.66 -6.00
C ALA A 207 16.98 -34.27 -7.43
N SER A 208 16.06 -33.68 -8.18
CA SER A 208 16.27 -33.30 -9.58
C SER A 208 15.24 -32.27 -10.05
N LEU A 209 15.53 -31.61 -11.18
CA LEU A 209 14.57 -30.81 -11.93
C LEU A 209 13.87 -31.73 -12.95
N GLU A 210 12.55 -31.69 -13.01
CA GLU A 210 11.77 -32.38 -14.05
C GLU A 210 11.83 -31.58 -15.37
N GLU A 211 11.48 -32.21 -16.50
CA GLU A 211 11.51 -31.57 -17.83
C GLU A 211 10.60 -30.32 -17.92
N ASP A 212 9.57 -30.24 -17.09
CA ASP A 212 8.64 -29.10 -17.00
C ASP A 212 9.07 -28.02 -16.01
N GLY A 213 10.29 -28.12 -15.45
CA GLY A 213 10.85 -27.14 -14.51
C GLY A 213 10.41 -27.31 -13.06
N ARG A 214 9.62 -28.35 -12.73
CA ARG A 214 9.23 -28.62 -11.34
C ARG A 214 10.34 -29.34 -10.56
N TYR A 215 10.37 -29.10 -9.25
CA TYR A 215 11.32 -29.73 -8.35
C TYR A 215 10.84 -31.11 -7.93
N ARG A 216 11.63 -32.14 -8.22
CA ARG A 216 11.48 -33.47 -7.64
C ARG A 216 12.14 -33.49 -6.27
N VAL A 217 11.36 -33.70 -5.21
CA VAL A 217 11.81 -33.61 -3.82
C VAL A 217 11.60 -34.95 -3.12
N ARG A 218 12.65 -35.53 -2.53
CA ARG A 218 12.58 -36.76 -1.74
C ARG A 218 12.03 -36.46 -0.35
N SER A 219 11.02 -37.22 0.09
CA SER A 219 10.39 -37.06 1.40
C SER A 219 11.32 -37.40 2.57
N LEU A 220 11.28 -36.60 3.65
CA LEU A 220 11.93 -36.93 4.93
C LEU A 220 11.04 -37.80 5.84
N LYS A 221 9.73 -37.83 5.64
CA LYS A 221 8.76 -38.52 6.51
C LYS A 221 8.43 -39.95 6.06
N GLY A 222 8.98 -40.41 4.95
CA GLY A 222 8.71 -41.76 4.43
C GLY A 222 9.26 -41.98 3.02
N PRO A 223 9.10 -43.20 2.47
CA PRO A 223 9.52 -43.50 1.12
C PRO A 223 8.70 -42.71 0.09
N GLY A 224 9.36 -42.10 -0.89
CA GLY A 224 8.69 -41.46 -2.03
C GLY A 224 9.30 -40.13 -2.46
N PHE A 225 8.73 -39.58 -3.53
CA PHE A 225 9.05 -38.27 -4.07
C PHE A 225 7.78 -37.44 -4.20
N TRP A 226 7.93 -36.14 -4.06
CA TRP A 226 6.95 -35.13 -4.44
C TRP A 226 7.48 -34.33 -5.62
N VAL A 227 6.57 -33.71 -6.36
CA VAL A 227 6.88 -32.77 -7.42
C VAL A 227 6.24 -31.44 -7.06
N PHE A 228 7.06 -30.40 -6.91
CA PHE A 228 6.63 -29.07 -6.47
C PHE A 228 6.98 -28.01 -7.50
N HIS A 229 6.18 -26.96 -7.56
CA HIS A 229 6.60 -25.78 -8.30
C HIS A 229 7.74 -25.08 -7.54
N PRO A 230 8.80 -24.59 -8.21
CA PRO A 230 9.92 -23.92 -7.55
C PRO A 230 9.49 -22.76 -6.65
N ALA A 231 8.50 -21.99 -7.08
CA ALA A 231 7.97 -20.83 -6.35
C ALA A 231 7.32 -21.20 -4.99
N ASP A 232 6.88 -22.45 -4.82
CA ASP A 232 6.25 -22.93 -3.59
C ASP A 232 7.28 -23.53 -2.61
N CYS A 233 8.56 -23.56 -3.01
CA CYS A 233 9.66 -24.14 -2.24
C CYS A 233 10.59 -23.06 -1.72
N ARG A 234 10.99 -23.18 -0.46
CA ARG A 234 12.01 -22.34 0.16
C ARG A 234 13.18 -23.20 0.60
N LEU A 235 14.40 -22.67 0.48
CA LEU A 235 15.57 -23.27 1.11
C LEU A 235 15.34 -23.25 2.62
N SER A 236 15.33 -24.44 3.23
CA SER A 236 15.46 -24.50 4.68
C SER A 236 16.89 -24.10 5.00
N ALA A 237 17.06 -22.90 5.56
CA ALA A 237 18.35 -22.52 6.13
C ALA A 237 18.82 -23.69 7.01
N PRO A 238 20.08 -24.15 6.87
CA PRO A 238 20.63 -25.09 7.82
C PRO A 238 20.40 -24.46 9.20
N ASP A 239 19.82 -25.24 10.10
CA ASP A 239 19.34 -24.82 11.41
C ASP A 239 20.47 -24.06 12.13
N LEU A 240 20.57 -22.75 11.87
CA LEU A 240 21.34 -21.81 12.67
C LEU A 240 20.51 -21.76 13.93
N THR A 241 20.83 -22.66 14.85
CA THR A 241 20.35 -22.71 16.22
C THR A 241 19.91 -21.32 16.62
N SER A 242 18.61 -21.12 16.81
CA SER A 242 18.07 -19.83 17.21
C SER A 242 18.94 -19.29 18.34
N PRO A 243 19.50 -18.06 18.23
CA PRO A 243 20.20 -17.49 19.36
C PRO A 243 19.21 -17.51 20.53
N ALA A 244 19.67 -18.03 21.67
CA ALA A 244 18.88 -18.06 22.90
C ALA A 244 18.18 -16.71 23.09
N PRO A 245 16.92 -16.68 23.58
CA PRO A 245 16.12 -15.46 23.64
C PRO A 245 16.95 -14.33 24.28
N ALA A 246 17.27 -13.32 23.46
CA ALA A 246 18.14 -12.24 23.85
C ALA A 246 17.52 -11.47 25.02
N ARG A 247 18.34 -11.18 26.03
CA ARG A 247 18.06 -10.34 27.20
C ARG A 247 17.69 -8.88 26.85
N ASP A 248 17.46 -8.56 25.58
CA ASP A 248 17.31 -7.19 25.07
C ASP A 248 15.85 -6.75 24.88
N ALA A 249 14.88 -7.66 24.96
CA ALA A 249 13.45 -7.29 24.93
C ALA A 249 13.04 -6.44 26.15
N GLU A 250 13.71 -6.64 27.29
CA GLU A 250 13.48 -5.87 28.52
C GLU A 250 14.10 -4.47 28.43
N LYS A 251 15.32 -4.37 27.88
CA LYS A 251 15.98 -3.07 27.61
C LYS A 251 15.22 -2.22 26.60
N LEU A 252 14.63 -2.84 25.56
CA LEU A 252 13.80 -2.12 24.60
C LEU A 252 12.50 -1.60 25.23
N ARG A 253 11.90 -2.39 26.13
CA ARG A 253 10.72 -1.97 26.92
C ARG A 253 11.05 -0.83 27.88
N GLU A 254 12.26 -0.81 28.44
CA GLU A 254 12.71 0.22 29.38
C GLU A 254 13.10 1.53 28.68
N ALA A 255 13.70 1.43 27.48
CA ALA A 255 13.96 2.60 26.62
C ALA A 255 12.66 3.28 26.15
N LEU A 256 11.61 2.50 25.85
CA LEU A 256 10.31 3.03 25.42
C LEU A 256 9.53 3.73 26.56
N LYS A 257 9.77 3.38 27.83
CA LYS A 257 9.17 4.08 28.99
C LYS A 257 9.71 5.51 29.15
N HIS A 258 10.95 5.76 28.74
CA HIS A 258 11.54 7.11 28.82
C HIS A 258 11.07 8.05 27.70
N TYR A 259 10.59 7.50 26.57
CA TYR A 259 10.09 8.31 25.45
C TYR A 259 8.65 8.81 25.66
N ALA A 260 7.89 8.20 26.58
CA ALA A 260 6.50 8.55 26.84
C ALA A 260 6.31 9.68 27.87
N CYS A 261 7.40 10.27 28.41
CA CYS A 261 7.33 11.13 29.60
C CYS A 261 7.84 12.57 29.39
N SER A 262 7.86 13.10 28.16
CA SER A 262 8.31 14.46 27.88
C SER A 262 7.28 15.30 27.12
N CYS A 263 6.05 15.37 27.65
CA CYS A 263 5.10 16.45 27.33
C CYS A 263 4.36 16.83 28.63
N GLU A 264 4.92 17.74 29.42
CA GLU A 264 4.17 18.37 30.51
C GLU A 264 3.29 19.51 29.93
N PRO A 265 2.00 19.59 30.30
CA PRO A 265 1.14 20.69 29.93
C PRO A 265 1.42 21.88 30.86
N GLY A 266 2.00 22.97 30.35
CA GLY A 266 2.11 24.20 31.15
C GLY A 266 3.08 25.30 30.69
N HIS A 267 3.90 25.09 29.66
CA HIS A 267 4.87 26.11 29.22
C HIS A 267 4.61 26.63 27.81
N CYS A 268 3.48 27.35 27.63
CA CYS A 268 3.29 28.29 26.52
C CYS A 268 2.57 29.53 27.06
N ALA A 269 3.27 30.34 27.86
CA ALA A 269 2.86 31.71 28.13
C ALA A 269 3.42 32.60 26.99
N MET A 270 2.60 32.88 25.99
CA MET A 270 2.86 33.98 25.04
C MET A 270 2.37 35.27 25.69
N SER A 271 3.28 36.23 25.83
CA SER A 271 2.98 37.58 26.32
C SER A 271 1.97 38.26 25.38
N ALA A 272 0.95 38.85 25.97
CA ALA A 272 0.03 39.74 25.28
C ALA A 272 0.74 41.07 24.96
N ASP A 273 1.05 41.31 23.69
CA ASP A 273 1.10 42.66 23.16
C ASP A 273 0.67 42.67 21.68
N GLU A 274 -0.30 43.55 21.39
CA GLU A 274 -0.77 44.09 20.12
C GLU A 274 -0.60 43.29 18.81
N THR A 275 -1.69 42.76 18.26
CA THR A 275 -2.37 43.26 17.03
C THR A 275 -3.42 42.26 16.52
N ASP A 276 -4.61 42.77 16.20
CA ASP A 276 -5.73 42.03 15.59
C ASP A 276 -5.33 41.46 14.21
N VAL A 277 -5.22 40.13 14.13
CA VAL A 277 -5.28 39.37 12.87
C VAL A 277 -6.24 38.20 13.09
N PRO A 278 -7.24 37.96 12.21
CA PRO A 278 -8.15 36.83 12.37
C PRO A 278 -7.34 35.53 12.20
N VAL A 279 -7.40 34.68 13.23
CA VAL A 279 -6.78 33.36 13.22
C VAL A 279 -7.58 32.46 12.30
N ASP A 280 -6.94 31.97 11.25
CA ASP A 280 -7.45 30.95 10.33
C ASP A 280 -7.18 29.57 10.96
N ASP A 281 -8.25 28.80 11.20
CA ASP A 281 -8.23 27.47 11.84
C ASP A 281 -7.42 26.42 11.05
N GLN A 282 -6.92 26.76 9.85
CA GLN A 282 -6.07 25.88 9.04
C GLN A 282 -4.63 25.66 9.56
N MET A 283 -4.17 26.37 10.60
CA MET A 283 -2.75 26.32 11.02
C MET A 283 -2.37 25.19 11.99
N CYS A 284 -3.32 24.54 12.68
CA CYS A 284 -2.97 23.48 13.65
C CYS A 284 -2.48 22.18 12.97
N GLY A 285 -2.87 21.91 11.72
CA GLY A 285 -2.45 20.69 11.00
C GLY A 285 -1.06 20.74 10.37
N ARG A 286 -0.50 21.93 10.09
CA ARG A 286 0.77 22.05 9.34
C ARG A 286 2.03 21.96 10.21
N ARG A 287 1.96 22.31 11.50
CA ARG A 287 3.15 22.36 12.36
C ARG A 287 3.70 20.99 12.78
N ALA A 288 2.89 19.92 12.72
CA ALA A 288 3.38 18.56 12.95
C ALA A 288 4.30 18.04 11.83
N ALA A 289 4.15 18.56 10.60
CA ALA A 289 4.95 18.16 9.45
C ALA A 289 6.29 18.92 9.34
N GLU A 290 6.35 20.18 9.78
CA GLU A 290 7.58 20.98 9.74
C GLU A 290 8.58 20.61 10.86
N ALA A 291 8.10 20.09 11.99
CA ALA A 291 8.96 19.61 13.08
C ALA A 291 9.79 18.35 12.70
N LEU A 292 9.38 17.61 11.66
CA LEU A 292 10.11 16.44 11.15
C LEU A 292 11.23 16.80 10.15
N SER A 293 11.30 18.04 9.65
CA SER A 293 12.31 18.47 8.67
C SER A 293 13.50 19.23 9.26
N ALA A 294 13.48 19.53 10.57
CA ALA A 294 14.52 20.30 11.24
C ALA A 294 15.29 19.45 12.26
N ALA A 295 16.08 18.48 11.78
CA ALA A 295 17.16 17.90 12.57
C ALA A 295 18.46 18.69 12.29
N PRO A 296 19.23 19.12 13.31
CA PRO A 296 20.50 19.78 13.09
C PRO A 296 21.52 18.77 12.55
N GLY A 297 22.18 19.13 11.44
CA GLY A 297 23.30 18.38 10.90
C GLY A 297 24.47 18.33 11.89
N GLU A 298 25.03 17.13 12.04
CA GLU A 298 26.23 16.88 12.84
C GLU A 298 27.38 17.77 12.35
N GLY A 299 27.82 18.69 13.22
CA GLY A 299 29.06 19.42 13.05
C GLY A 299 30.24 18.48 13.27
N GLY A 300 30.99 18.20 12.21
CA GLY A 300 32.31 17.59 12.29
C GLY A 300 33.32 18.57 12.91
N GLY A 301 33.91 18.17 14.03
CA GLY A 301 35.09 18.78 14.61
C GLY A 301 36.32 17.89 14.45
N ASP A 302 37.42 18.54 14.07
CA ASP A 302 38.84 18.16 13.98
C ASP A 302 39.31 17.21 12.86
#